data_AF-A0A2M6Y2I7-F1
#
_entry.id   AF-A0A2M6Y2I7-F1
#
_cell.length_a   1.000
_cell.length_b   1.000
_cell.length_c   1.000
_cell.angle_alpha   90.00
_cell.angle_beta   90.00
_cell.angle_gamma   90.00
#
_symmetry.space_group_name_H-M   'P 1'
#
loop_
_entity.id
_entity.type
_entity.pdbx_description
1 polymer ?
#
loop_
_entity_poly.entity_id
_entity_poly.type
_entity_poly.pdbx_seq_one_letter_code
_entity_poly.pdbx_strand_id
1 'polypeptide(L)'
;LKLGHAVFFGDRPAKLAGTREAPVSMLFPMLGLAAICVAFGFGAKLPIETFIAPSLSALDIDAAPHLYGFHADKLFFISVIVILAAVMNHIIGLAAGGGKACRASDHIHHAPVLKETYELAQRRVFDLYEVVMDNLVPPFAKLLSRIDKGFDWLTDAMPSAAAGFCGRSLSRFHNGSYPLYMALTIAGAVIYILLAAGQNGGLK
;
A
#
# COMPACT_ATOMS: atom_id res chain seq x y z
N LEU A 1 14.01 20.84 -16.02
CA LEU A 1 14.12 22.19 -16.63
C LEU A 1 12.90 23.08 -16.31
N LYS A 2 11.66 22.63 -16.60
CA LYS A 2 10.40 23.34 -16.25
C LYS A 2 10.32 23.86 -14.81
N LEU A 3 10.48 22.99 -13.80
CA LEU A 3 10.36 23.39 -12.39
C LEU A 3 11.45 24.37 -11.96
N GLY A 4 12.72 24.09 -12.30
CA GLY A 4 13.84 24.98 -11.98
C GLY A 4 13.68 26.37 -12.61
N HIS A 5 13.31 26.45 -13.90
CA HIS A 5 13.03 27.74 -14.54
C HIS A 5 11.84 28.43 -13.87
N ALA A 6 10.72 27.73 -13.64
CA ALA A 6 9.54 28.35 -13.04
C ALA A 6 9.76 28.87 -11.61
N VAL A 7 10.59 28.18 -10.81
CA VAL A 7 10.85 28.54 -9.41
C VAL A 7 11.91 29.64 -9.29
N PHE A 8 13.02 29.55 -10.04
CA PHE A 8 14.17 30.43 -9.85
C PHE A 8 14.26 31.58 -10.87
N PHE A 9 13.71 31.38 -12.07
CA PHE A 9 13.82 32.33 -13.19
C PHE A 9 12.44 32.87 -13.64
N GLY A 10 11.36 32.44 -13.01
CA GLY A 10 10.00 32.93 -13.26
C GLY A 10 9.66 34.17 -12.43
N ASP A 11 8.51 34.77 -12.72
CA ASP A 11 8.02 35.93 -11.97
C ASP A 11 7.77 35.58 -10.50
N ARG A 12 8.39 36.34 -9.60
CA ARG A 12 8.23 36.15 -8.16
C ARG A 12 6.83 36.60 -7.71
N PRO A 13 6.02 35.72 -7.11
CA PRO A 13 4.72 36.10 -6.55
C PRO A 13 4.87 37.13 -5.42
N ALA A 14 3.97 38.12 -5.35
CA ALA A 14 4.01 39.19 -4.33
C ALA A 14 4.06 38.65 -2.89
N LYS A 15 3.39 37.51 -2.62
CA LYS A 15 3.38 36.84 -1.32
C LYS A 15 4.76 36.34 -0.84
N LEU A 16 5.72 36.18 -1.76
CA LEU A 16 7.08 35.69 -1.47
C LEU A 16 8.14 36.81 -1.52
N ALA A 17 7.72 38.09 -1.59
CA ALA A 17 8.65 39.20 -1.73
C ALA A 17 9.63 39.34 -0.54
N GLY A 18 9.20 38.95 0.65
CA GLY A 18 10.00 38.98 1.89
C GLY A 18 10.68 37.65 2.25
N THR A 19 10.58 36.62 1.40
CA THR A 19 11.20 35.32 1.69
C THR A 19 12.72 35.45 1.70
N ARG A 20 13.34 35.04 2.81
CA ARG A 20 14.80 34.97 2.98
C ARG A 20 15.29 33.54 2.73
N GLU A 21 16.60 33.41 2.63
CA GLU A 21 17.29 32.12 2.55
C GLU A 21 16.93 31.20 3.73
N ALA A 22 17.10 29.90 3.50
CA ALA A 22 16.89 28.89 4.53
C ALA A 22 17.85 29.09 5.72
N PRO A 23 17.45 28.74 6.96
CA PRO A 23 18.34 28.81 8.10
C PRO A 23 19.53 27.86 7.94
N VAL A 24 20.65 28.17 8.61
CA VAL A 24 21.92 27.43 8.50
C VAL A 24 21.75 25.93 8.78
N SER A 25 20.85 25.55 9.69
CA SER A 25 20.54 24.15 10.01
C SER A 25 19.99 23.36 8.82
N MET A 26 19.31 24.01 7.88
CA MET A 26 18.84 23.40 6.63
C MET A 26 19.87 23.49 5.51
N LEU A 27 20.66 24.58 5.47
CA LEU A 27 21.72 24.74 4.47
C LEU A 27 22.87 23.76 4.65
N PHE A 28 23.26 23.47 5.89
CA PHE A 28 24.37 22.57 6.19
C PHE A 28 24.22 21.17 5.54
N PRO A 29 23.11 20.43 5.73
CA PRO A 29 22.93 19.14 5.06
C PRO A 29 22.84 19.27 3.54
N MET A 30 22.21 20.33 3.00
CA MET A 30 22.12 20.54 1.55
C MET A 30 23.50 20.77 0.91
N LEU A 31 24.33 21.62 1.53
CA LEU A 31 25.70 21.88 1.09
C LEU A 31 26.60 20.66 1.25
N GLY A 32 26.44 19.90 2.35
CA GLY A 32 27.15 18.65 2.56
C GLY A 32 26.87 17.63 1.46
N LEU A 33 25.58 17.42 1.13
CA LEU A 33 25.20 16.53 0.03
C LEU A 33 25.72 17.03 -1.31
N ALA A 34 25.59 18.33 -1.61
CA ALA A 34 26.11 18.90 -2.84
C ALA A 34 27.63 18.72 -2.97
N ALA A 35 28.38 18.93 -1.89
CA ALA A 35 29.82 18.72 -1.85
C ALA A 35 30.19 17.25 -2.11
N ILE A 36 29.47 16.31 -1.51
CA ILE A 36 29.66 14.87 -1.76
C ILE A 36 29.36 14.53 -3.22
N CYS A 37 28.26 15.05 -3.79
CA CYS A 37 27.93 14.84 -5.21
C CYS A 37 29.03 15.34 -6.15
N VAL A 38 29.60 16.51 -5.88
CA VAL A 38 30.72 17.04 -6.67
C VAL A 38 31.98 16.19 -6.47
N ALA A 39 32.33 15.85 -5.23
CA ALA A 39 33.49 15.03 -4.92
C ALA A 39 33.41 13.64 -5.58
N PHE A 40 32.25 12.98 -5.53
CA PHE A 40 32.04 11.68 -6.17
C PHE A 40 31.86 11.79 -7.69
N GLY A 41 31.35 12.90 -8.21
CA GLY A 41 31.24 13.13 -9.65
C GLY A 41 32.61 13.23 -10.31
N PHE A 42 33.51 14.07 -9.78
CA PHE A 42 34.88 14.19 -10.30
C PHE A 42 35.77 13.02 -9.87
N GLY A 43 35.57 12.51 -8.65
CA GLY A 43 36.31 11.41 -8.06
C GLY A 43 35.60 10.06 -8.18
N ALA A 44 34.87 9.80 -9.28
CA ALA A 44 34.01 8.62 -9.43
C ALA A 44 34.70 7.27 -9.18
N LYS A 45 36.02 7.21 -9.40
CA LYS A 45 36.87 6.08 -9.04
C LYS A 45 36.69 5.65 -7.58
N LEU A 46 36.63 6.62 -6.66
CA LEU A 46 36.56 6.37 -5.23
C LEU A 46 35.30 5.57 -4.86
N PRO A 47 34.06 6.05 -5.08
CA PRO A 47 32.87 5.28 -4.71
C PRO A 47 32.74 3.95 -5.48
N ILE A 48 33.26 3.88 -6.72
CA ILE A 48 33.20 2.66 -7.52
C ILE A 48 34.11 1.57 -6.94
N GLU A 49 35.36 1.88 -6.63
CA GLU A 49 36.32 0.89 -6.11
C GLU A 49 36.07 0.57 -4.64
N THR A 50 35.59 1.52 -3.82
CA THR A 50 35.39 1.27 -2.39
C THR A 50 34.04 0.67 -2.03
N PHE A 51 32.97 0.94 -2.80
CA PHE A 51 31.62 0.49 -2.45
C PHE A 51 31.01 -0.46 -3.47
N ILE A 52 31.11 -0.14 -4.77
CA ILE A 52 30.41 -0.89 -5.82
C ILE A 52 31.15 -2.19 -6.16
N ALA A 53 32.44 -2.12 -6.48
CA ALA A 53 33.23 -3.28 -6.90
C ALA A 53 33.27 -4.40 -5.83
N PRO A 54 33.47 -4.12 -4.53
CA PRO A 54 33.38 -5.14 -3.50
C PRO A 54 31.99 -5.77 -3.40
N SER A 55 30.93 -4.96 -3.55
CA SER A 55 29.54 -5.44 -3.50
C SER A 55 29.19 -6.34 -4.69
N LEU A 56 29.73 -6.07 -5.87
CA LEU A 56 29.60 -6.94 -7.05
C LEU A 56 30.39 -8.24 -6.90
N SER A 57 31.62 -8.16 -6.38
CA SER A 57 32.44 -9.35 -6.12
C SER A 57 31.81 -10.30 -5.10
N ALA A 58 31.10 -9.76 -4.10
CA ALA A 58 30.34 -10.55 -3.13
C ALA A 58 29.14 -11.30 -3.77
N LEU A 59 28.69 -10.86 -4.95
CA LEU A 59 27.64 -11.50 -5.75
C LEU A 59 28.20 -12.38 -6.87
N ASP A 60 29.52 -12.62 -6.91
CA ASP A 60 30.22 -13.36 -7.97
C ASP A 60 30.02 -12.73 -9.36
N ILE A 61 29.88 -11.40 -9.41
CA ILE A 61 29.75 -10.62 -10.65
C ILE A 61 31.06 -9.87 -10.88
N ASP A 62 31.74 -10.18 -11.98
CA ASP A 62 32.92 -9.43 -12.41
C ASP A 62 32.53 -7.99 -12.77
N ALA A 63 33.12 -7.04 -12.05
CA ALA A 63 32.94 -5.63 -12.34
C ALA A 63 33.57 -5.31 -13.71
N ALA A 64 32.80 -4.71 -14.61
CA ALA A 64 33.30 -4.30 -15.92
C ALA A 64 34.49 -3.33 -15.78
N PRO A 65 35.52 -3.40 -16.65
CA PRO A 65 36.73 -2.59 -16.53
C PRO A 65 36.55 -1.08 -16.80
N HIS A 66 35.34 -0.63 -17.14
CA HIS A 66 35.06 0.74 -17.62
C HIS A 66 33.93 1.46 -16.85
N LEU A 67 33.88 1.30 -15.53
CA LEU A 67 32.85 1.92 -14.70
C LEU A 67 33.09 3.41 -14.39
N TYR A 68 34.31 3.92 -14.60
CA TYR A 68 34.67 5.33 -14.38
C TYR A 68 35.60 5.85 -15.47
N GLY A 69 35.77 7.18 -15.52
CA GLY A 69 36.57 7.87 -16.54
C GLY A 69 35.72 8.47 -17.66
N PHE A 70 36.36 9.24 -18.54
CA PHE A 70 35.69 9.81 -19.70
C PHE A 70 35.73 8.83 -20.87
N HIS A 71 34.56 8.43 -21.33
CA HIS A 71 34.39 7.52 -22.47
C HIS A 71 33.54 8.21 -23.52
N ALA A 72 34.12 8.46 -24.70
CA ALA A 72 33.40 9.01 -25.85
C ALA A 72 32.72 7.89 -26.65
N ASP A 73 31.92 7.08 -25.96
CA ASP A 73 31.24 5.94 -26.53
C ASP A 73 29.85 6.32 -27.08
N LYS A 74 29.12 5.34 -27.63
CA LYS A 74 27.77 5.58 -28.16
C LYS A 74 26.83 6.14 -27.09
N LEU A 75 26.95 5.70 -25.85
CA LEU A 75 26.10 6.13 -24.74
C LEU A 75 26.34 7.59 -24.38
N PHE A 76 27.60 8.04 -24.39
CA PHE A 76 27.94 9.45 -24.23
C PHE A 76 27.26 10.33 -25.29
N PHE A 77 27.39 10.00 -26.57
CA PHE A 77 26.78 10.78 -27.65
C PHE A 77 25.26 10.77 -27.59
N ILE A 78 24.64 9.62 -27.29
CA ILE A 78 23.18 9.54 -27.07
C ILE A 78 22.77 10.48 -25.93
N SER A 79 23.51 10.48 -24.81
CA SER A 79 23.22 11.35 -23.67
C SER A 79 23.32 12.83 -24.04
N VAL A 80 24.34 13.22 -24.79
CA VAL A 80 24.48 14.60 -25.30
C VAL A 80 23.30 14.98 -26.20
N ILE A 81 22.93 14.12 -27.15
CA ILE A 81 21.79 14.35 -28.04
C ILE A 81 20.48 14.50 -27.24
N VAL A 82 20.25 13.63 -26.26
CA VAL A 82 19.04 13.68 -25.42
C VAL A 82 19.01 14.96 -24.57
N ILE A 83 20.13 15.39 -23.99
CA ILE A 83 20.22 16.64 -23.23
C ILE A 83 19.93 17.83 -24.14
N LEU A 84 20.52 17.88 -25.33
CA LEU A 84 20.26 18.93 -26.31
C LEU A 84 18.79 18.95 -26.73
N ALA A 85 18.20 17.78 -27.02
CA ALA A 85 16.79 17.65 -27.35
C ALA A 85 15.88 18.13 -26.19
N ALA A 86 16.23 17.81 -24.94
CA ALA A 86 15.48 18.28 -23.77
C ALA A 86 15.54 19.81 -23.61
N VAL A 87 16.71 20.42 -23.88
CA VAL A 87 16.87 21.88 -23.88
C VAL A 87 16.06 22.52 -25.00
N MET A 88 16.16 22.01 -26.23
CA MET A 88 15.38 22.49 -27.38
C MET A 88 13.87 22.39 -27.10
N ASN A 89 13.42 21.25 -26.60
CA ASN A 89 12.03 21.03 -26.22
C ASN A 89 11.54 22.05 -25.19
N HIS A 90 12.35 22.36 -24.17
CA HIS A 90 11.99 23.37 -23.16
C HIS A 90 11.93 24.79 -23.75
N ILE A 91 12.84 25.15 -24.66
CA ILE A 91 12.84 26.46 -25.34
C ILE A 91 11.59 26.60 -26.22
N ILE A 92 11.28 25.58 -27.01
CA ILE A 92 10.08 25.54 -27.87
C ILE A 92 8.82 25.62 -27.01
N GLY A 93 8.76 24.85 -25.92
CA GLY A 93 7.64 24.85 -25.00
C GLY A 93 7.46 26.17 -24.26
N LEU A 94 8.55 26.88 -23.93
CA LEU A 94 8.48 28.22 -23.37
C LEU A 94 7.86 29.20 -24.36
N ALA A 95 8.27 29.15 -25.63
CA ALA A 95 7.69 29.98 -26.69
C ALA A 95 6.20 29.66 -26.92
N ALA A 96 5.85 28.39 -27.05
CA ALA A 96 4.46 27.93 -27.22
C ALA A 96 3.58 28.26 -26.01
N GLY A 97 4.15 28.25 -24.80
CA GLY A 97 3.47 28.58 -23.54
C GLY A 97 3.33 30.08 -23.26
N GLY A 98 3.68 30.96 -24.21
CA GLY A 98 3.59 32.40 -24.07
C GLY A 98 4.63 33.00 -23.12
N GLY A 99 5.85 32.44 -23.11
CA GLY A 99 6.95 32.89 -22.26
C GLY A 99 6.86 32.45 -20.79
N LYS A 100 5.85 31.65 -20.42
CA LYS A 100 5.66 31.19 -19.04
C LYS A 100 6.35 29.86 -18.82
N ALA A 101 7.39 29.85 -17.97
CA ALA A 101 8.16 28.64 -17.66
C ALA A 101 7.31 27.49 -17.08
N CYS A 102 6.28 27.80 -16.30
CA CYS A 102 5.35 26.80 -15.77
C CYS A 102 4.53 26.09 -16.86
N ARG A 103 4.44 26.67 -18.06
CA ARG A 103 3.74 26.10 -19.22
C ARG A 103 4.69 25.47 -20.25
N ALA A 104 5.99 25.45 -19.97
CA ALA A 104 7.01 25.01 -20.93
C ALA A 104 6.93 23.52 -21.33
N SER A 105 6.05 22.73 -20.74
CA SER A 105 5.79 21.34 -21.14
C SER A 105 4.34 21.10 -21.55
N ASP A 106 3.50 22.13 -21.55
CA ASP A 106 2.05 21.97 -21.73
C ASP A 106 1.72 21.56 -23.17
N HIS A 107 2.59 21.90 -24.13
CA HIS A 107 2.45 21.43 -25.52
C HIS A 107 2.48 19.89 -25.63
N ILE A 108 3.17 19.19 -24.72
CA ILE A 108 3.23 17.71 -24.68
C ILE A 108 1.92 17.19 -24.07
N HIS A 109 1.44 17.86 -23.03
CA HIS A 109 0.22 17.48 -22.32
C HIS A 109 -1.03 17.61 -23.20
N HIS A 110 -1.02 18.54 -24.17
CA HIS A 110 -2.13 18.77 -25.08
C HIS A 110 -1.91 18.18 -26.49
N ALA A 111 -0.81 17.46 -26.71
CA ALA A 111 -0.57 16.81 -27.99
C ALA A 111 -1.61 15.71 -28.26
N PRO A 112 -2.05 15.53 -29.52
CA PRO A 112 -2.94 14.43 -29.88
C PRO A 112 -2.28 13.10 -29.50
N VAL A 113 -3.09 12.11 -29.08
CA VAL A 113 -2.66 10.82 -28.50
C VAL A 113 -2.08 10.91 -27.08
N LEU A 114 -1.18 11.86 -26.81
CA LEU A 114 -0.55 11.98 -25.49
C LEU A 114 -1.48 12.55 -24.42
N LYS A 115 -2.44 13.40 -24.79
CA LYS A 115 -3.39 13.97 -23.83
C LYS A 115 -4.14 12.89 -23.05
N GLU A 116 -4.68 11.89 -23.74
CA GLU A 116 -5.46 10.81 -23.11
C GLU A 116 -4.58 9.95 -22.20
N THR A 117 -3.36 9.61 -22.63
CA THR A 117 -2.44 8.83 -21.80
C THR A 117 -2.02 9.60 -20.55
N TYR A 118 -1.81 10.91 -20.66
CA TYR A 118 -1.54 11.77 -19.52
C TYR A 118 -2.75 11.90 -18.58
N GLU A 119 -3.96 12.00 -19.10
CA GLU A 119 -5.18 12.02 -18.27
C GLU A 119 -5.38 10.70 -17.52
N LEU A 120 -5.13 9.56 -18.18
CA LEU A 120 -5.13 8.24 -17.53
C LEU A 120 -4.05 8.13 -16.45
N ALA A 121 -2.84 8.63 -16.73
CA ALA A 121 -1.75 8.67 -15.75
C ALA A 121 -2.08 9.58 -14.55
N GLN A 122 -2.69 10.75 -14.78
CA GLN A 122 -3.12 11.66 -13.72
C GLN A 122 -4.22 11.05 -12.83
N ARG A 123 -5.10 10.23 -13.42
CA ARG A 123 -6.12 9.46 -12.69
C ARG A 123 -5.56 8.21 -12.00
N ARG A 124 -4.23 8.02 -12.01
CA ARG A 124 -3.52 6.87 -11.42
C ARG A 124 -4.01 5.52 -11.93
N VAL A 125 -4.57 5.46 -13.14
CA VAL A 125 -5.09 4.22 -13.72
C VAL A 125 -3.98 3.18 -13.93
N PHE A 126 -2.74 3.64 -14.13
CA PHE A 126 -1.56 2.77 -14.27
C PHE A 126 -0.87 2.44 -12.94
N ASP A 127 -1.38 2.94 -11.81
CA ASP A 127 -0.85 2.60 -10.49
C ASP A 127 -1.49 1.29 -10.02
N LEU A 128 -0.80 0.17 -10.27
CA LEU A 128 -1.29 -1.16 -9.91
C LEU A 128 -1.62 -1.27 -8.43
N TYR A 129 -0.84 -0.61 -7.56
CA TYR A 129 -1.08 -0.64 -6.14
C TYR A 129 -2.40 0.05 -5.79
N GLU A 130 -2.63 1.27 -6.29
CA GLU A 130 -3.85 2.03 -6.03
C GLU A 130 -5.08 1.31 -6.60
N VAL A 131 -4.97 0.79 -7.83
CA VAL A 131 -6.05 0.05 -8.50
C VAL A 131 -6.44 -1.19 -7.69
N VAL A 132 -5.48 -1.94 -7.16
CA VAL A 132 -5.75 -3.13 -6.34
C VAL A 132 -6.30 -2.72 -4.97
N MET A 133 -5.70 -1.73 -4.33
CA MET A 133 -6.08 -1.30 -2.99
C MET A 133 -7.48 -0.71 -2.96
N ASP A 134 -7.87 0.06 -3.97
CA ASP A 134 -9.17 0.73 -3.99
C ASP A 134 -10.28 -0.19 -4.51
N ASN A 135 -9.99 -1.03 -5.51
CA ASN A 135 -11.04 -1.83 -6.18
C ASN A 135 -11.18 -3.26 -5.65
N LEU A 136 -10.09 -3.89 -5.20
CA LEU A 136 -10.08 -5.31 -4.84
C LEU A 136 -10.14 -5.55 -3.33
N VAL A 137 -9.45 -4.73 -2.54
CA VAL A 137 -9.34 -4.95 -1.08
C VAL A 137 -10.65 -4.70 -0.34
N PRO A 138 -11.42 -3.61 -0.56
CA PRO A 138 -12.67 -3.37 0.16
C PRO A 138 -13.74 -4.47 0.01
N PRO A 139 -14.05 -4.98 -1.21
CA PRO A 139 -15.03 -6.05 -1.34
C PRO A 139 -14.54 -7.34 -0.69
N PHE A 140 -13.24 -7.65 -0.79
CA PHE A 140 -12.65 -8.83 -0.16
C PHE A 140 -12.68 -8.74 1.37
N ALA A 141 -12.32 -7.59 1.95
CA ALA A 141 -12.42 -7.34 3.38
C ALA A 141 -13.86 -7.46 3.88
N LYS A 142 -14.83 -6.94 3.12
CA LYS A 142 -16.25 -7.04 3.45
C LYS A 142 -16.77 -8.49 3.38
N LEU A 143 -16.27 -9.28 2.44
CA LEU A 143 -16.57 -10.70 2.34
C LEU A 143 -16.03 -11.46 3.55
N LEU A 144 -14.75 -11.27 3.87
CA LEU A 144 -14.13 -11.90 5.04
C LEU A 144 -14.83 -11.52 6.33
N SER A 145 -15.17 -10.24 6.53
CA SER A 145 -15.91 -9.79 7.72
C SER A 145 -17.32 -10.40 7.84
N ARG A 146 -17.98 -10.72 6.72
CA ARG A 146 -19.27 -11.45 6.76
C ARG A 146 -19.09 -12.91 7.17
N ILE A 147 -18.01 -13.54 6.69
CA ILE A 147 -17.69 -14.93 7.04
C ILE A 147 -17.38 -15.02 8.54
N ASP A 148 -16.52 -14.14 9.03
CA ASP A 148 -16.13 -14.02 10.44
C ASP A 148 -17.35 -13.88 11.37
N LYS A 149 -18.24 -12.92 11.09
CA LYS A 149 -19.50 -12.77 11.83
C LYS A 149 -20.42 -13.99 11.74
N GLY A 150 -20.33 -14.75 10.65
CA GLY A 150 -21.06 -16.01 10.50
C GLY A 150 -20.53 -17.08 11.45
N PHE A 151 -19.21 -17.17 11.61
CA PHE A 151 -18.58 -18.06 12.58
C PHE A 151 -18.91 -17.66 14.01
N ASP A 152 -18.81 -16.38 14.38
CA ASP A 152 -19.18 -15.90 15.71
C ASP A 152 -20.63 -16.24 16.06
N TRP A 153 -21.55 -16.09 15.10
CA TRP A 153 -22.94 -16.48 15.31
C TRP A 153 -23.09 -17.99 15.53
N LEU A 154 -22.32 -18.81 14.80
CA LEU A 154 -22.38 -20.26 14.89
C LEU A 154 -21.78 -20.79 16.20
N THR A 155 -20.68 -20.21 16.69
CA THR A 155 -19.98 -20.67 17.88
C THR A 155 -20.56 -20.11 19.16
N ASP A 156 -21.06 -18.87 19.13
CA ASP A 156 -21.43 -18.18 20.37
C ASP A 156 -22.95 -18.01 20.45
N ALA A 157 -23.53 -17.36 19.44
CA ALA A 157 -24.94 -16.99 19.48
C ALA A 157 -25.88 -18.20 19.37
N MET A 158 -25.56 -19.18 18.52
CA MET A 158 -26.40 -20.35 18.30
C MET A 158 -26.41 -21.30 19.51
N PRO A 159 -25.26 -21.68 20.12
CA PRO A 159 -25.26 -22.52 21.31
C PRO A 159 -25.86 -21.82 22.52
N SER A 160 -25.59 -20.53 22.71
CA SER A 160 -26.17 -19.77 23.82
C SER A 160 -27.68 -19.62 23.68
N ALA A 161 -28.19 -19.40 22.45
CA ALA A 161 -29.62 -19.38 22.18
C ALA A 161 -30.27 -20.75 22.43
N ALA A 162 -29.65 -21.84 21.98
CA ALA A 162 -30.13 -23.20 22.18
C ALA A 162 -30.15 -23.57 23.68
N ALA A 163 -29.06 -23.31 24.40
CA ALA A 163 -28.96 -23.55 25.83
C ALA A 163 -29.97 -22.70 26.62
N GLY A 164 -30.13 -21.42 26.26
CA GLY A 164 -31.11 -20.53 26.86
C GLY A 164 -32.56 -20.93 26.58
N PHE A 165 -32.85 -21.51 25.42
CA PHE A 165 -34.16 -22.09 25.10
C PHE A 165 -34.42 -23.34 25.95
N CYS A 166 -33.47 -24.27 26.01
CA CYS A 166 -33.56 -25.48 26.83
C CYS A 166 -33.72 -25.13 28.32
N GLY A 167 -32.91 -24.21 28.85
CA GLY A 167 -32.96 -23.77 30.24
C GLY A 167 -34.28 -23.09 30.61
N ARG A 168 -34.81 -22.22 29.73
CA ARG A 168 -36.14 -21.61 29.93
C ARG A 168 -37.27 -22.62 29.85
N SER A 169 -37.14 -23.64 29.01
CA SER A 169 -38.13 -24.72 28.91
C SER A 169 -38.10 -25.62 30.15
N LEU A 170 -36.91 -25.99 30.63
CA LEU A 170 -36.74 -26.85 31.81
C LEU A 170 -37.10 -26.14 33.12
N SER A 171 -36.76 -24.87 33.27
CA SER A 171 -37.15 -24.07 34.45
C SER A 171 -38.66 -23.93 34.60
N ARG A 172 -39.43 -23.91 33.51
CA ARG A 172 -40.90 -23.93 33.56
C ARG A 172 -41.48 -25.23 34.12
N PHE A 173 -40.77 -26.36 33.98
CA PHE A 173 -41.15 -27.61 34.61
C PHE A 173 -40.92 -27.60 36.14
N HIS A 174 -40.04 -26.73 36.64
CA HIS A 174 -39.76 -26.61 38.07
C HIS A 174 -40.59 -25.47 38.69
N ASN A 175 -41.88 -25.74 38.93
CA ASN A 175 -42.85 -24.74 39.41
C ASN A 175 -43.07 -24.75 40.94
N GLY A 176 -42.27 -25.51 41.69
CA GLY A 176 -42.35 -25.59 43.16
C GLY A 176 -43.49 -26.46 43.69
N SER A 177 -44.29 -27.12 42.84
CA SER A 177 -45.41 -27.93 43.29
C SER A 177 -44.97 -29.34 43.74
N TYR A 178 -45.23 -29.65 45.01
CA TYR A 178 -44.91 -30.95 45.60
C TYR A 178 -45.53 -32.16 44.87
N PRO A 179 -46.81 -32.10 44.40
CA PRO A 179 -47.42 -33.20 43.68
C PRO A 179 -46.75 -33.51 42.34
N LEU A 180 -46.25 -32.49 41.61
CA LEU A 180 -45.57 -32.68 40.33
C LEU A 180 -44.25 -33.44 40.53
N TYR A 181 -43.49 -33.12 41.57
CA TYR A 181 -42.25 -33.83 41.88
C TYR A 181 -42.50 -35.29 42.25
N MET A 182 -43.53 -35.55 43.07
CA MET A 182 -43.91 -36.93 43.41
C MET A 182 -44.33 -37.73 42.17
N ALA A 183 -45.15 -37.13 41.28
CA ALA A 183 -45.53 -37.76 40.02
C ALA A 183 -44.32 -38.07 39.12
N LEU A 184 -43.37 -37.13 38.99
CA LEU A 184 -42.13 -37.35 38.22
C LEU A 184 -41.26 -38.46 38.84
N THR A 185 -41.14 -38.53 40.17
CA THR A 185 -40.35 -39.59 40.82
C THR A 185 -40.94 -40.98 40.62
N ILE A 186 -42.27 -41.10 40.72
CA ILE A 186 -42.97 -42.37 40.48
C ILE A 186 -42.87 -42.75 39.01
N ALA A 187 -43.11 -41.82 38.08
CA ALA A 187 -42.96 -42.05 36.65
C ALA A 187 -41.52 -42.44 36.28
N GLY A 188 -40.52 -41.76 36.84
CA GLY A 188 -39.12 -42.08 36.66
C GLY A 188 -38.76 -43.49 37.15
N ALA A 189 -39.27 -43.90 38.32
CA ALA A 189 -39.09 -45.24 38.85
C ALA A 189 -39.71 -46.31 37.94
N VAL A 190 -40.94 -46.08 37.45
CA VAL A 190 -41.61 -47.00 36.50
C VAL A 190 -40.82 -47.12 35.20
N ILE A 191 -40.39 -45.99 34.61
CA ILE A 191 -39.58 -45.99 33.38
C ILE A 191 -38.25 -46.73 33.61
N TYR A 192 -37.57 -46.46 34.72
CA TYR A 192 -36.32 -47.15 35.05
C TYR A 192 -36.50 -48.65 35.19
N ILE A 193 -37.56 -49.10 35.89
CA ILE A 193 -37.88 -50.52 36.03
C ILE A 193 -38.16 -51.15 34.67
N LEU A 194 -38.91 -50.48 33.79
CA LEU A 194 -39.18 -50.98 32.44
C LEU A 194 -37.92 -51.08 31.58
N LEU A 195 -37.03 -50.08 31.65
CA LEU A 195 -35.76 -50.10 30.92
C LEU A 195 -34.81 -51.18 31.49
N ALA A 196 -34.71 -51.31 32.80
CA ALA A 196 -33.88 -52.30 33.46
C ALA A 196 -34.42 -53.74 33.26
N ALA A 197 -35.73 -53.94 33.31
CA ALA A 197 -36.37 -55.23 32.99
C ALA A 197 -36.20 -55.61 31.52
N GLY A 198 -36.20 -54.63 30.62
CA GLY A 198 -35.88 -54.81 29.19
C GLY A 198 -34.42 -55.17 28.94
N GLN A 199 -33.48 -54.67 29.74
CA GLN A 199 -32.05 -54.99 29.64
C GLN A 199 -31.66 -56.33 30.29
N ASN A 200 -32.35 -56.74 31.37
CA ASN A 200 -32.07 -57.99 32.08
C ASN A 200 -32.89 -59.21 31.59
N GLY A 201 -33.57 -59.11 30.45
CA GLY A 201 -34.17 -60.26 29.78
C GLY A 201 -35.24 -61.02 30.58
N GLY A 202 -36.25 -60.33 31.13
CA GLY A 202 -37.32 -61.05 31.82
C GLY A 202 -38.52 -60.24 32.28
N LEU A 203 -39.50 -60.08 31.39
CA LEU A 203 -40.91 -60.25 31.74
C LEU A 203 -41.41 -61.43 30.88
N LYS A 204 -41.31 -62.65 31.42
CA LYS A 204 -42.21 -63.75 31.04
C LYS A 204 -43.42 -63.67 31.96
#